data_AF-A0A196SDL4-F1
#
_entry.id   AF-A0A196SDL4-F1
#
_cell.length_a   1.000
_cell.length_b   1.000
_cell.length_c   1.000
_cell.angle_alpha   90.00
_cell.angle_beta   90.00
_cell.angle_gamma   90.00
#
_symmetry.space_group_name_H-M   'P 1'
#
loop_
_entity.id
_entity.type
_entity.pdbx_description
1 polymer ?
#
loop_
_entity_poly.entity_id
_entity_poly.type
_entity_poly.pdbx_seq_one_letter_code
_entity_poly.pdbx_strand_id
1 'polypeptide(L)'
;MMDKFVKTLKTTKRRISQQLKVATGQAEMTRDAEFDLAYRDFADLESNLKLLSSHWCDTNRKLADELLHFTMKSEVDTEDMTEYREAINNLHIALQAEYDYTRRAIICVLRSHIIVRIDGLLKQEFAAVEKVVKTRKNILTDYDSHRAKCSLYERRGDSSNADRFRVKMEHDSEMLREHSEYLRKRFAELVAVGGALLRQETATLVACEMYLLQCQNEAMATIASGFSGSSVQQVLEGLTALAERIKDGEDVEREYVPPALALPALSCAEPPVVTDYPAVSRLQASSQSSQVDSQTDKVGFQTDKANAQPMTAQQPKGTSEREPQMVRALYSLDTAVEGELAFKEGDCIEVLREDPSGWWEGRLNGKTGRFPCNYTQAC
;
A
#
# COMPACT_ATOMS: atom_id res chain seq x y z
N MET A 1 -23.15 26.61 -43.18
CA MET A 1 -22.23 25.94 -42.24
C MET A 1 -21.11 26.89 -41.77
N MET A 2 -20.43 27.60 -42.68
CA MET A 2 -19.36 28.57 -42.38
C MET A 2 -19.78 29.72 -41.44
N ASP A 3 -20.95 30.33 -41.63
CA ASP A 3 -21.39 31.47 -40.80
C ASP A 3 -21.68 31.08 -39.34
N LYS A 4 -22.21 29.88 -39.10
CA LYS A 4 -22.37 29.33 -37.73
C LYS A 4 -21.01 29.11 -37.08
N PHE A 5 -20.05 28.55 -37.82
CA PHE A 5 -18.69 28.33 -37.31
C PHE A 5 -17.98 29.64 -36.96
N VAL A 6 -18.08 30.66 -37.81
CA VAL A 6 -17.51 32.00 -37.57
C VAL A 6 -18.16 32.67 -36.35
N LYS A 7 -19.48 32.53 -36.17
CA LYS A 7 -20.17 33.01 -34.97
C LYS A 7 -19.68 32.32 -33.70
N THR A 8 -19.52 31.00 -33.73
CA THR A 8 -18.97 30.21 -32.61
C THR A 8 -17.54 30.60 -32.28
N LEU A 9 -16.67 30.82 -33.26
CA LEU A 9 -15.30 31.29 -33.01
C LEU A 9 -15.27 32.68 -32.36
N LYS A 10 -16.15 33.58 -32.81
CA LYS A 10 -16.27 34.93 -32.23
C LYS A 10 -16.74 34.89 -30.78
N THR A 11 -17.71 34.03 -30.44
CA THR A 11 -18.17 33.87 -29.05
C THR A 11 -17.08 33.23 -28.18
N THR A 12 -16.42 32.18 -28.65
CA THR A 12 -15.30 31.54 -27.92
C THR A 12 -14.15 32.51 -27.65
N LYS A 13 -13.72 33.27 -28.67
CA LYS A 13 -12.67 34.30 -28.50
C LYS A 13 -13.07 35.35 -27.46
N ARG A 14 -14.32 35.81 -27.50
CA ARG A 14 -14.85 36.78 -26.52
C ARG A 14 -14.78 36.24 -25.10
N ARG A 15 -15.22 35.00 -24.88
CA ARG A 15 -15.21 34.37 -23.55
C ARG A 15 -13.80 34.24 -23.00
N ILE A 16 -12.86 33.75 -23.80
CA ILE A 16 -11.44 33.64 -23.40
C ILE A 16 -10.87 35.02 -23.06
N SER A 17 -11.16 36.04 -23.88
CA SER A 17 -10.71 37.41 -23.62
C SER A 17 -11.31 37.98 -22.34
N GLN A 18 -12.56 37.66 -22.00
CA GLN A 18 -13.19 38.10 -20.76
C GLN A 18 -12.60 37.40 -19.55
N GLN A 19 -12.39 36.08 -19.62
CA GLN A 19 -11.74 35.31 -18.55
C GLN A 19 -10.34 35.83 -18.25
N LEU A 20 -9.55 36.15 -19.30
CA LEU A 20 -8.22 36.73 -19.13
C LEU A 20 -8.28 38.08 -18.40
N LYS A 21 -9.25 38.94 -18.74
CA LYS A 21 -9.43 40.25 -18.07
C LYS A 21 -9.78 40.11 -16.59
N VAL A 22 -10.61 39.13 -16.25
CA VAL A 22 -10.94 38.85 -14.84
C VAL A 22 -9.68 38.37 -14.11
N ALA A 23 -8.92 37.44 -14.71
CA ALA A 23 -7.70 36.91 -14.11
C ALA A 23 -6.59 37.97 -13.93
N THR A 24 -6.52 38.97 -14.81
CA THR A 24 -5.55 40.08 -14.72
C THR A 24 -6.05 41.26 -13.89
N GLY A 25 -7.21 41.16 -13.23
CA GLY A 25 -7.80 42.24 -12.42
C GLY A 25 -8.34 43.41 -13.25
N GLN A 26 -8.45 43.26 -14.56
CA GLN A 26 -8.92 44.29 -15.51
C GLN A 26 -10.44 44.29 -15.70
N ALA A 27 -11.17 43.33 -15.12
CA ALA A 27 -12.63 43.27 -15.12
C ALA A 27 -13.15 42.62 -13.83
N GLU A 28 -14.26 43.15 -13.30
CA GLU A 28 -14.99 42.53 -12.20
C GLU A 28 -15.84 41.35 -12.69
N MET A 29 -16.01 40.35 -11.84
CA MET A 29 -16.84 39.17 -12.09
C MET A 29 -18.11 39.24 -11.25
N THR A 30 -19.25 38.94 -11.86
CA THR A 30 -20.52 38.85 -11.13
C THR A 30 -20.49 37.62 -10.20
N ARG A 31 -20.76 37.81 -8.90
CA ARG A 31 -20.80 36.76 -7.89
C ARG A 31 -22.24 36.30 -7.63
N ASP A 32 -22.44 35.00 -7.44
CA ASP A 32 -23.73 34.40 -7.09
C ASP A 32 -23.53 33.45 -5.89
N ALA A 33 -23.53 34.02 -4.69
CA ALA A 33 -23.19 33.31 -3.46
C ALA A 33 -24.14 32.13 -3.16
N GLU A 34 -25.42 32.26 -3.54
CA GLU A 34 -26.42 31.20 -3.36
C GLU A 34 -26.12 30.01 -4.28
N PHE A 35 -25.79 30.27 -5.55
CA PHE A 35 -25.33 29.23 -6.47
C PHE A 35 -24.01 28.59 -6.01
N ASP A 36 -23.06 29.41 -5.57
CA ASP A 36 -21.73 28.94 -5.18
C ASP A 36 -21.79 27.99 -3.98
N LEU A 37 -22.65 28.30 -2.99
CA LEU A 37 -22.91 27.42 -1.84
C LEU A 37 -23.52 26.09 -2.29
N ALA A 38 -24.58 26.14 -3.10
CA ALA A 38 -25.27 24.94 -3.58
C ALA A 38 -24.38 24.05 -4.47
N TYR A 39 -23.51 24.67 -5.28
CA TYR A 39 -22.57 23.93 -6.13
C TYR A 39 -21.46 23.27 -5.31
N ARG A 40 -21.00 23.90 -4.22
CA ARG A 40 -20.02 23.28 -3.31
C ARG A 40 -20.60 22.02 -2.68
N ASP A 41 -21.79 22.10 -2.11
CA ASP A 41 -22.42 20.95 -1.44
C ASP A 41 -22.67 19.80 -2.45
N PHE A 42 -23.01 20.12 -3.71
CA PHE A 42 -23.07 19.16 -4.82
C PHE A 42 -21.71 18.52 -5.15
N ALA A 43 -20.64 19.30 -5.22
CA ALA A 43 -19.29 18.83 -5.56
C ALA A 43 -18.69 17.96 -4.45
N ASP A 44 -18.93 18.31 -3.19
CA ASP A 44 -18.47 17.53 -2.03
C ASP A 44 -19.12 16.14 -2.03
N LEU A 45 -20.42 16.07 -2.35
CA LEU A 45 -21.13 14.80 -2.49
C LEU A 45 -20.56 13.94 -3.64
N GLU A 46 -20.25 14.55 -4.78
CA GLU A 46 -19.64 13.84 -5.91
C GLU A 46 -18.27 13.23 -5.52
N SER A 47 -17.48 13.96 -4.74
CA SER A 47 -16.18 13.48 -4.23
C SER A 47 -16.36 12.28 -3.29
N ASN A 48 -17.30 12.36 -2.34
CA ASN A 48 -17.58 11.28 -1.40
C ASN A 48 -18.05 10.00 -2.10
N LEU A 49 -18.90 10.12 -3.13
CA LEU A 49 -19.35 8.99 -3.95
C LEU A 49 -18.18 8.31 -4.69
N LYS A 50 -17.21 9.09 -5.18
CA LYS A 50 -16.01 8.54 -5.84
C LYS A 50 -15.09 7.79 -4.88
N LEU A 51 -14.93 8.28 -3.65
CA LEU A 51 -14.10 7.65 -2.61
C LEU A 51 -14.63 6.27 -2.19
N LEU A 52 -15.95 6.13 -2.06
CA LEU A 52 -16.58 4.87 -1.65
C LEU A 52 -16.33 3.72 -2.65
N SER A 53 -16.03 4.06 -3.91
CA SER A 53 -15.86 3.09 -5.01
C SER A 53 -14.46 2.46 -5.07
N SER A 54 -13.44 3.05 -4.42
CA SER A 54 -12.03 2.75 -4.73
C SER A 54 -11.27 1.82 -3.78
N HIS A 55 -11.88 1.28 -2.71
CA HIS A 55 -11.14 0.53 -1.68
C HIS A 55 -11.78 -0.81 -1.34
N TRP A 56 -11.10 -1.93 -1.66
CA TRP A 56 -11.32 -3.21 -0.99
C TRP A 56 -10.11 -4.17 -1.12
N CYS A 57 -9.71 -4.81 -0.01
CA CYS A 57 -8.36 -5.37 0.23
C CYS A 57 -8.16 -6.88 -0.01
N ASP A 58 -6.90 -7.24 -0.27
CA ASP A 58 -6.38 -8.50 -0.83
C ASP A 58 -5.30 -9.20 0.06
N THR A 59 -5.25 -8.89 1.37
CA THR A 59 -4.10 -9.21 2.24
C THR A 59 -4.12 -10.60 2.91
N ASN A 60 -5.27 -11.15 3.29
CA ASN A 60 -5.31 -12.37 4.13
C ASN A 60 -4.99 -13.67 3.39
N ARG A 61 -5.16 -13.72 2.06
CA ARG A 61 -4.90 -14.93 1.25
C ARG A 61 -3.41 -15.29 1.18
N LYS A 62 -2.54 -14.28 1.04
CA LYS A 62 -1.10 -14.49 0.83
C LYS A 62 -0.43 -15.13 2.05
N LEU A 63 -0.85 -14.75 3.25
CA LEU A 63 -0.33 -15.30 4.50
C LEU A 63 -0.67 -16.79 4.66
N ALA A 64 -1.88 -17.21 4.26
CA ALA A 64 -2.32 -18.61 4.34
C ALA A 64 -1.54 -19.53 3.40
N ASP A 65 -1.30 -19.07 2.17
CA ASP A 65 -0.57 -19.81 1.14
C ASP A 65 0.90 -20.02 1.55
N GLU A 66 1.53 -19.02 2.17
CA GLU A 66 2.90 -19.10 2.66
C GLU A 66 3.06 -20.08 3.84
N LEU A 67 2.10 -20.11 4.78
CA LEU A 67 2.12 -21.01 5.93
C LEU A 67 1.91 -22.48 5.55
N LEU A 68 1.02 -22.78 4.60
CA LEU A 68 0.83 -24.13 4.09
C LEU A 68 2.08 -24.63 3.34
N HIS A 69 2.70 -23.77 2.53
CA HIS A 69 3.92 -24.15 1.80
C HIS A 69 5.07 -24.54 2.74
N PHE A 70 5.17 -23.87 3.89
CA PHE A 70 6.20 -24.15 4.90
C PHE A 70 5.97 -25.51 5.60
N THR A 71 4.73 -25.85 5.96
CA THR A 71 4.42 -27.10 6.67
C THR A 71 4.52 -28.35 5.80
N MET A 72 4.22 -28.26 4.50
CA MET A 72 4.35 -29.39 3.57
C MET A 72 5.80 -29.80 3.26
N LYS A 73 6.80 -29.01 3.68
CA LYS A 73 8.23 -29.24 3.41
C LYS A 73 8.99 -29.93 4.54
N SER A 74 8.38 -30.13 5.71
CA SER A 74 9.02 -30.70 6.90
C SER A 74 8.77 -32.20 7.03
N GLU A 75 9.84 -33.02 7.06
CA GLU A 75 9.79 -34.48 7.26
C GLU A 75 9.80 -34.89 8.75
N VAL A 76 9.65 -33.93 9.68
CA VAL A 76 9.74 -34.19 11.13
C VAL A 76 8.45 -34.84 11.63
N ASP A 77 8.52 -36.07 12.12
CA ASP A 77 7.35 -36.85 12.55
C ASP A 77 7.28 -36.97 14.08
N THR A 78 6.89 -35.88 14.74
CA THR A 78 6.60 -35.83 16.19
C THR A 78 5.11 -35.53 16.42
N GLU A 79 4.59 -35.85 17.61
CA GLU A 79 3.21 -35.57 18.01
C GLU A 79 2.90 -34.06 17.90
N ASP A 80 3.73 -33.21 18.49
CA ASP A 80 3.62 -31.75 18.42
C ASP A 80 3.65 -31.21 16.97
N MET A 81 4.52 -31.77 16.11
CA MET A 81 4.60 -31.37 14.70
C MET A 81 3.39 -31.84 13.89
N THR A 82 2.75 -32.92 14.32
CA THR A 82 1.52 -33.44 13.70
C THR A 82 0.33 -32.57 14.08
N GLU A 83 0.19 -32.19 15.35
CA GLU A 83 -0.80 -31.20 15.80
C GLU A 83 -0.61 -29.84 15.10
N TYR A 84 0.64 -29.37 14.97
CA TYR A 84 0.95 -28.15 14.24
C TYR A 84 0.55 -28.22 12.75
N ARG A 85 0.86 -29.33 12.06
CA ARG A 85 0.47 -29.53 10.66
C ARG A 85 -1.05 -29.55 10.49
N GLU A 86 -1.77 -30.23 11.38
CA GLU A 86 -3.22 -30.31 11.35
C GLU A 86 -3.85 -28.92 11.57
N ALA A 87 -3.33 -28.14 12.54
CA ALA A 87 -3.77 -26.77 12.79
C ALA A 87 -3.54 -25.85 11.58
N ILE A 88 -2.37 -25.93 10.93
CA ILE A 88 -2.06 -25.14 9.73
C ILE A 88 -2.91 -25.56 8.53
N ASN A 89 -3.18 -26.85 8.35
CA ASN A 89 -4.08 -27.33 7.30
C ASN A 89 -5.53 -26.86 7.52
N ASN A 90 -6.02 -26.92 8.75
CA ASN A 90 -7.33 -26.41 9.12
C ASN A 90 -7.43 -24.89 8.91
N LEU A 91 -6.36 -24.14 9.26
CA LEU A 91 -6.24 -22.71 8.99
C LEU A 91 -6.29 -22.40 7.48
N HIS A 92 -5.57 -23.18 6.68
CA HIS A 92 -5.59 -23.02 5.23
C HIS A 92 -6.99 -23.27 4.64
N ILE A 93 -7.65 -24.39 5.00
CA ILE A 93 -9.00 -24.72 4.52
C ILE A 93 -10.01 -23.64 4.89
N ALA A 94 -9.95 -23.15 6.14
CA ALA A 94 -10.79 -22.08 6.64
C ALA A 94 -10.62 -20.77 5.86
N LEU A 95 -9.37 -20.33 5.65
CA LEU A 95 -9.07 -19.10 4.90
C LEU A 95 -9.42 -19.23 3.41
N GLN A 96 -9.25 -20.42 2.84
CA GLN A 96 -9.64 -20.71 1.47
C GLN A 96 -11.17 -20.67 1.30
N ALA A 97 -11.92 -21.25 2.22
CA ALA A 97 -13.39 -21.20 2.21
C ALA A 97 -13.93 -19.76 2.42
N GLU A 98 -13.32 -18.97 3.31
CA GLU A 98 -13.62 -17.54 3.46
C GLU A 98 -13.44 -16.79 2.14
N TYR A 99 -12.35 -17.07 1.42
CA TYR A 99 -12.06 -16.43 0.14
C TYR A 99 -13.05 -16.86 -0.96
N ASP A 100 -13.29 -18.17 -1.11
CA ASP A 100 -14.05 -18.71 -2.23
C ASP A 100 -15.55 -18.48 -2.13
N TYR A 101 -16.11 -18.38 -0.92
CA TYR A 101 -17.54 -18.20 -0.71
C TYR A 101 -17.89 -16.81 -0.17
N THR A 102 -17.27 -16.41 0.94
CA THR A 102 -17.64 -15.18 1.66
C THR A 102 -17.20 -13.93 0.91
N ARG A 103 -15.91 -13.83 0.53
CA ARG A 103 -15.41 -12.67 -0.21
C ARG A 103 -16.04 -12.55 -1.60
N ARG A 104 -16.24 -13.67 -2.31
CA ARG A 104 -16.91 -13.65 -3.63
C ARG A 104 -18.38 -13.21 -3.53
N ALA A 105 -19.11 -13.63 -2.50
CA ALA A 105 -20.48 -13.18 -2.24
C ALA A 105 -20.52 -11.67 -1.93
N ILE A 106 -19.62 -11.20 -1.06
CA ILE A 106 -19.48 -9.77 -0.73
C ILE A 106 -19.16 -8.95 -1.98
N ILE A 107 -18.17 -9.36 -2.79
CA ILE A 107 -17.82 -8.68 -4.04
C ILE A 107 -19.03 -8.59 -4.98
N CYS A 108 -19.86 -9.63 -5.06
CA CYS A 108 -21.07 -9.63 -5.88
C CYS A 108 -22.09 -8.58 -5.40
N VAL A 109 -22.33 -8.52 -4.09
CA VAL A 109 -23.21 -7.53 -3.46
C VAL A 109 -22.67 -6.12 -3.66
N LEU A 110 -21.40 -5.89 -3.34
CA LEU A 110 -20.76 -4.57 -3.45
C LEU A 110 -20.72 -4.08 -4.91
N ARG A 111 -20.40 -4.94 -5.88
CA ARG A 111 -20.46 -4.58 -7.30
C ARG A 111 -21.86 -4.16 -7.73
N SER A 112 -22.86 -4.93 -7.32
CA SER A 112 -24.24 -4.74 -7.80
C SER A 112 -24.94 -3.56 -7.11
N HIS A 113 -24.65 -3.34 -5.83
CA HIS A 113 -25.27 -2.29 -5.03
C HIS A 113 -24.50 -0.97 -5.10
N ILE A 114 -23.19 -1.01 -4.85
CA ILE A 114 -22.39 0.21 -4.75
C ILE A 114 -21.96 0.67 -6.14
N ILE A 115 -21.23 -0.17 -6.88
CA ILE A 115 -20.60 0.27 -8.13
C ILE A 115 -21.66 0.61 -9.17
N VAL A 116 -22.62 -0.27 -9.45
CA VAL A 116 -23.62 -0.02 -10.50
C VAL A 116 -24.51 1.19 -10.19
N ARG A 117 -24.96 1.35 -8.94
CA ARG A 117 -25.87 2.47 -8.59
C ARG A 117 -25.16 3.79 -8.49
N ILE A 118 -23.97 3.83 -7.87
CA ILE A 118 -23.17 5.05 -7.77
C ILE A 118 -22.65 5.47 -9.15
N ASP A 119 -22.10 4.54 -9.95
CA ASP A 119 -21.67 4.86 -11.32
C ASP A 119 -22.84 5.33 -12.18
N GLY A 120 -24.01 4.70 -12.04
CA GLY A 120 -25.22 5.11 -12.75
C GLY A 120 -25.57 6.56 -12.46
N LEU A 121 -25.63 6.92 -11.17
CA LEU A 121 -25.94 8.28 -10.73
C LEU A 121 -24.88 9.29 -11.21
N LEU A 122 -23.59 8.96 -11.09
CA LEU A 122 -22.49 9.84 -11.50
C LEU A 122 -22.45 10.05 -13.02
N LYS A 123 -22.50 8.95 -13.80
CA LYS A 123 -22.34 9.00 -15.26
C LYS A 123 -23.55 9.56 -15.99
N GLN A 124 -24.74 9.47 -15.39
CA GLN A 124 -25.98 9.94 -16.02
C GLN A 124 -26.37 11.31 -15.46
N GLU A 125 -26.74 11.37 -14.19
CA GLU A 125 -27.38 12.54 -13.60
C GLU A 125 -26.37 13.66 -13.32
N PHE A 126 -25.25 13.36 -12.66
CA PHE A 126 -24.23 14.37 -12.34
C PHE A 126 -23.60 14.90 -13.63
N ALA A 127 -23.20 14.02 -14.56
CA ALA A 127 -22.64 14.44 -15.84
C ALA A 127 -23.60 15.29 -16.69
N ALA A 128 -24.91 15.04 -16.61
CA ALA A 128 -25.91 15.89 -17.28
C ALA A 128 -25.98 17.29 -16.64
N VAL A 129 -26.00 17.35 -15.31
CA VAL A 129 -26.02 18.63 -14.56
C VAL A 129 -24.75 19.44 -14.78
N GLU A 130 -23.57 18.81 -14.83
CA GLU A 130 -22.30 19.49 -15.12
C GLU A 130 -22.29 20.20 -16.48
N LYS A 131 -22.93 19.62 -17.50
CA LYS A 131 -23.08 20.28 -18.81
C LYS A 131 -23.90 21.56 -18.71
N VAL A 132 -24.95 21.55 -17.91
CA VAL A 132 -25.79 22.74 -17.66
C VAL A 132 -25.03 23.78 -16.82
N VAL A 133 -24.25 23.35 -15.82
CA VAL A 133 -23.34 24.23 -15.05
C VAL A 133 -22.34 24.91 -15.99
N LYS A 134 -21.71 24.16 -16.90
CA LYS A 134 -20.78 24.71 -17.89
C LYS A 134 -21.48 25.71 -18.82
N THR A 135 -22.72 25.43 -19.22
CA THR A 135 -23.54 26.34 -20.03
C THR A 135 -23.84 27.63 -19.26
N ARG A 136 -24.25 27.53 -17.99
CA ARG A 136 -24.45 28.69 -17.10
C ARG A 136 -23.19 29.54 -16.96
N LYS A 137 -22.02 28.93 -16.72
CA LYS A 137 -20.72 29.64 -16.64
C LYS A 137 -20.41 30.42 -17.92
N ASN A 138 -20.73 29.83 -19.09
CA ASN A 138 -20.57 30.51 -20.37
C ASN A 138 -21.51 31.71 -20.53
N ILE A 139 -22.78 31.57 -20.11
CA ILE A 139 -23.77 32.65 -20.13
C ILE A 139 -23.32 33.79 -19.21
N LEU A 140 -22.86 33.48 -18.00
CA LEU A 140 -22.33 34.47 -17.06
C LEU A 140 -21.15 35.26 -17.66
N THR A 141 -20.22 34.54 -18.31
CA THR A 141 -19.09 35.16 -19.01
C THR A 141 -19.54 36.08 -20.14
N ASP A 142 -20.59 35.68 -20.88
CA ASP A 142 -21.16 36.48 -21.94
C ASP A 142 -21.88 37.73 -21.40
N TYR A 143 -22.69 37.58 -20.34
CA TYR A 143 -23.34 38.68 -19.62
C TYR A 143 -22.32 39.74 -19.19
N ASP A 144 -21.26 39.34 -18.46
CA ASP A 144 -20.22 40.24 -17.99
C ASP A 144 -19.52 40.97 -19.15
N SER A 145 -19.28 40.25 -20.26
CA SER A 145 -18.69 40.84 -21.46
C SER A 145 -19.59 41.88 -22.13
N HIS A 146 -20.91 41.65 -22.17
CA HIS A 146 -21.86 42.57 -22.80
C HIS A 146 -22.13 43.76 -21.88
N ARG A 147 -22.23 43.56 -20.57
CA ARG A 147 -22.27 44.62 -19.56
C ARG A 147 -21.07 45.56 -19.69
N ALA A 148 -19.86 45.02 -19.78
CA ALA A 148 -18.64 45.80 -19.96
C ALA A 148 -18.64 46.59 -21.28
N LYS A 149 -19.13 45.99 -22.37
CA LYS A 149 -19.25 46.67 -23.67
C LYS A 149 -20.33 47.75 -23.68
N CYS A 150 -21.48 47.50 -23.05
CA CYS A 150 -22.54 48.47 -22.88
C CYS A 150 -21.98 49.73 -22.21
N SER A 151 -21.33 49.58 -21.05
CA SER A 151 -20.70 50.69 -20.33
C SER A 151 -19.62 51.39 -21.16
N LEU A 152 -18.82 50.65 -21.95
CA LEU A 152 -17.80 51.24 -22.82
C LEU A 152 -18.42 52.14 -23.91
N TYR A 153 -19.49 51.70 -24.57
CA TYR A 153 -20.14 52.47 -25.63
C TYR A 153 -20.94 53.65 -25.08
N GLU A 154 -21.56 53.51 -23.90
CA GLU A 154 -22.19 54.62 -23.18
C GLU A 154 -21.18 55.73 -22.88
N ARG A 155 -19.98 55.38 -22.36
CA ARG A 155 -18.90 56.36 -22.12
C ARG A 155 -18.37 57.02 -23.39
N ARG A 156 -18.51 56.36 -24.55
CA ARG A 156 -18.09 56.89 -25.85
C ARG A 156 -19.18 57.71 -26.56
N GLY A 157 -20.39 57.78 -25.99
CA GLY A 157 -21.53 58.48 -26.59
C GLY A 157 -22.19 57.76 -27.77
N ASP A 158 -21.86 56.47 -28.01
CA ASP A 158 -22.46 55.67 -29.09
C ASP A 158 -23.71 54.93 -28.58
N SER A 159 -24.85 55.63 -28.58
CA SER A 159 -26.13 55.11 -28.07
C SER A 159 -26.58 53.86 -28.82
N SER A 160 -26.37 53.77 -30.14
CA SER A 160 -26.86 52.64 -30.93
C SER A 160 -26.18 51.33 -30.55
N ASN A 161 -24.85 51.33 -30.41
CA ASN A 161 -24.13 50.14 -29.95
C ASN A 161 -24.37 49.85 -28.46
N ALA A 162 -24.52 50.89 -27.62
CA ALA A 162 -24.90 50.72 -26.22
C ALA A 162 -26.25 49.98 -26.09
N ASP A 163 -27.30 50.47 -26.77
CA ASP A 163 -28.64 49.86 -26.76
C ASP A 163 -28.60 48.41 -27.25
N ARG A 164 -27.84 48.14 -28.32
CA ARG A 164 -27.65 46.78 -28.85
C ARG A 164 -26.99 45.83 -27.86
N PHE A 165 -26.01 46.28 -27.07
CA PHE A 165 -25.38 45.45 -26.05
C PHE A 165 -26.24 45.36 -24.78
N ARG A 166 -27.09 46.35 -24.50
CA ARG A 166 -28.06 46.32 -23.40
C ARG A 166 -29.10 45.23 -23.60
N VAL A 167 -29.72 45.14 -24.78
CA VAL A 167 -30.70 44.08 -25.09
C VAL A 167 -30.09 42.68 -24.97
N LYS A 168 -28.84 42.50 -25.41
CA LYS A 168 -28.16 41.20 -25.27
C LYS A 168 -27.77 40.87 -23.83
N MET A 169 -27.39 41.89 -23.05
CA MET A 169 -27.13 41.74 -21.62
C MET A 169 -28.41 41.35 -20.87
N GLU A 170 -29.56 41.96 -21.19
CA GLU A 170 -30.87 41.59 -20.63
C GLU A 170 -31.24 40.15 -20.96
N HIS A 171 -31.06 39.73 -22.23
CA HIS A 171 -31.26 38.34 -22.64
C HIS A 171 -30.35 37.36 -21.89
N ASP A 172 -29.04 37.66 -21.80
CA ASP A 172 -28.10 36.80 -21.06
C ASP A 172 -28.44 36.77 -19.54
N SER A 173 -28.99 37.85 -18.99
CA SER A 173 -29.46 37.92 -17.59
C SER A 173 -30.67 37.03 -17.33
N GLU A 174 -31.64 37.02 -18.24
CA GLU A 174 -32.82 36.16 -18.13
C GLU A 174 -32.43 34.69 -18.26
N MET A 175 -31.60 34.36 -19.25
CA MET A 175 -31.05 33.01 -19.43
C MET A 175 -30.27 32.55 -18.19
N LEU A 176 -29.47 33.43 -17.58
CA LEU A 176 -28.72 33.12 -16.36
C LEU A 176 -29.67 32.82 -15.20
N ARG A 177 -30.76 33.58 -15.04
CA ARG A 177 -31.78 33.37 -14.00
C ARG A 177 -32.42 31.99 -14.13
N GLU A 178 -32.91 31.64 -15.33
CA GLU A 178 -33.55 30.35 -15.60
C GLU A 178 -32.60 29.17 -15.35
N HIS A 179 -31.35 29.26 -15.81
CA HIS A 179 -30.35 28.21 -15.58
C HIS A 179 -30.00 28.08 -14.10
N SER A 180 -29.92 29.19 -13.37
CA SER A 180 -29.62 29.17 -11.93
C SER A 180 -30.76 28.54 -11.15
N GLU A 181 -32.02 28.86 -11.47
CA GLU A 181 -33.21 28.29 -10.84
C GLU A 181 -33.32 26.79 -11.08
N TYR A 182 -33.15 26.35 -12.33
CA TYR A 182 -33.10 24.93 -12.69
C TYR A 182 -32.00 24.19 -11.93
N LEU A 183 -30.78 24.73 -11.91
CA LEU A 183 -29.63 24.10 -11.25
C LEU A 183 -29.83 24.02 -9.74
N ARG A 184 -30.37 25.06 -9.08
CA ARG A 184 -30.69 25.00 -7.65
C ARG A 184 -31.64 23.85 -7.32
N LYS A 185 -32.72 23.71 -8.08
CA LYS A 185 -33.68 22.61 -7.89
C LYS A 185 -33.02 21.25 -8.10
N ARG A 186 -32.24 21.09 -9.18
CA ARG A 186 -31.56 19.83 -9.50
C ARG A 186 -30.46 19.47 -8.50
N PHE A 187 -29.71 20.44 -7.99
CA PHE A 187 -28.75 20.22 -6.92
C PHE A 187 -29.43 19.71 -5.66
N ALA A 188 -30.52 20.35 -5.22
CA ALA A 188 -31.25 19.91 -4.04
C ALA A 188 -31.77 18.46 -4.18
N GLU A 189 -32.33 18.11 -5.34
CA GLU A 189 -32.79 16.75 -5.64
C GLU A 189 -31.64 15.73 -5.61
N LEU A 190 -30.52 16.01 -6.28
CA LEU A 190 -29.38 15.09 -6.34
C LEU A 190 -28.64 14.98 -5.01
N VAL A 191 -28.59 16.04 -4.22
CA VAL A 191 -28.04 16.00 -2.86
C VAL A 191 -28.88 15.10 -1.97
N ALA A 192 -30.20 15.20 -2.03
CA ALA A 192 -31.09 14.32 -1.27
C ALA A 192 -30.97 12.86 -1.70
N VAL A 193 -31.02 12.58 -3.01
CA VAL A 193 -30.91 11.21 -3.55
C VAL A 193 -29.54 10.61 -3.27
N GLY A 194 -28.46 11.35 -3.55
CA GLY A 194 -27.10 10.87 -3.31
C GLY A 194 -26.79 10.69 -1.83
N GLY A 195 -27.31 11.55 -0.94
CA GLY A 195 -27.19 11.37 0.51
C GLY A 195 -27.94 10.14 1.04
N ALA A 196 -29.13 9.85 0.49
CA ALA A 196 -29.85 8.62 0.80
C ALA A 196 -29.11 7.37 0.30
N LEU A 197 -28.56 7.43 -0.92
CA LEU A 197 -27.76 6.35 -1.50
C LEU A 197 -26.51 6.09 -0.67
N LEU A 198 -25.72 7.11 -0.34
CA LEU A 198 -24.54 6.97 0.52
C LEU A 198 -24.88 6.25 1.83
N ARG A 199 -25.94 6.68 2.52
CA ARG A 199 -26.37 6.04 3.77
C ARG A 199 -26.68 4.55 3.59
N GLN A 200 -27.41 4.19 2.53
CA GLN A 200 -27.80 2.80 2.25
C GLN A 200 -26.61 1.94 1.85
N GLU A 201 -25.71 2.48 1.04
CA GLU A 201 -24.51 1.78 0.57
C GLU A 201 -23.47 1.65 1.70
N THR A 202 -23.31 2.65 2.57
CA THR A 202 -22.53 2.54 3.80
C THR A 202 -23.10 1.48 4.74
N ALA A 203 -24.43 1.40 4.91
CA ALA A 203 -25.04 0.33 5.69
C ALA A 203 -24.77 -1.05 5.08
N THR A 204 -24.75 -1.16 3.76
CA THR A 204 -24.40 -2.38 3.04
C THR A 204 -22.94 -2.76 3.25
N LEU A 205 -22.01 -1.80 3.23
CA LEU A 205 -20.60 -2.02 3.58
C LEU A 205 -20.45 -2.54 5.01
N VAL A 206 -21.09 -1.89 5.98
CA VAL A 206 -21.06 -2.32 7.37
C VAL A 206 -21.63 -3.74 7.51
N ALA A 207 -22.73 -4.05 6.83
CA ALA A 207 -23.30 -5.40 6.84
C ALA A 207 -22.35 -6.45 6.23
N CYS A 208 -21.69 -6.11 5.12
CA CYS A 208 -20.68 -6.98 4.50
C CYS A 208 -19.48 -7.21 5.42
N GLU A 209 -18.99 -6.17 6.09
CA GLU A 209 -17.89 -6.27 7.08
C GLU A 209 -18.30 -7.12 8.28
N MET A 210 -19.48 -6.87 8.85
CA MET A 210 -20.01 -7.67 9.96
C MET A 210 -20.11 -9.15 9.59
N TYR A 211 -20.61 -9.45 8.39
CA TYR A 211 -20.70 -10.82 7.89
C TYR A 211 -19.32 -11.45 7.69
N LEU A 212 -18.36 -10.70 7.10
CA LEU A 212 -16.99 -11.17 6.93
C LEU A 212 -16.33 -11.51 8.28
N LEU A 213 -16.42 -10.60 9.25
CA LEU A 213 -15.89 -10.77 10.59
C LEU A 213 -16.53 -11.96 11.31
N GLN A 214 -17.85 -12.14 11.17
CA GLN A 214 -18.54 -13.29 11.75
C GLN A 214 -18.00 -14.60 11.18
N CYS A 215 -17.91 -14.73 9.85
CA CYS A 215 -17.36 -15.92 9.22
C CYS A 215 -15.90 -16.17 9.62
N GLN A 216 -15.08 -15.12 9.69
CA GLN A 216 -13.69 -15.22 10.13
C GLN A 216 -13.58 -15.69 11.59
N ASN A 217 -14.44 -15.18 12.47
CA ASN A 217 -14.45 -15.57 13.88
C ASN A 217 -14.86 -17.05 14.06
N GLU A 218 -15.90 -17.51 13.34
CA GLU A 218 -16.32 -18.92 13.35
C GLU A 218 -15.21 -19.85 12.83
N ALA A 219 -14.52 -19.45 11.77
CA ALA A 219 -13.39 -20.16 11.21
C ALA A 219 -12.21 -20.24 12.20
N MET A 220 -11.83 -19.12 12.82
CA MET A 220 -10.77 -19.05 13.82
C MET A 220 -11.11 -19.85 15.08
N ALA A 221 -12.36 -19.85 15.53
CA ALA A 221 -12.82 -20.66 16.65
C ALA A 221 -12.69 -22.17 16.37
N THR A 222 -12.97 -22.58 15.12
CA THR A 222 -12.79 -23.97 14.68
C THR A 222 -11.32 -24.38 14.74
N ILE A 223 -10.43 -23.53 14.24
CA ILE A 223 -8.97 -23.78 14.29
C ILE A 223 -8.47 -23.80 15.74
N ALA A 224 -8.94 -22.86 16.56
CA ALA A 224 -8.60 -22.79 17.98
C ALA A 224 -8.93 -24.09 18.73
N SER A 225 -10.04 -24.75 18.37
CA SER A 225 -10.43 -26.03 18.98
C SER A 225 -9.48 -27.20 18.68
N GLY A 226 -8.66 -27.08 17.63
CA GLY A 226 -7.65 -28.08 17.26
C GLY A 226 -6.34 -27.98 18.06
N PHE A 227 -6.13 -26.91 18.82
CA PHE A 227 -4.99 -26.82 19.73
C PHE A 227 -5.31 -27.49 21.05
N SER A 228 -4.50 -28.46 21.46
CA SER A 228 -4.63 -29.26 22.69
C SER A 228 -4.32 -28.42 23.95
N GLY A 229 -5.19 -27.46 24.33
CA GLY A 229 -5.08 -26.79 25.63
C GLY A 229 -5.72 -25.42 25.76
N SER A 230 -5.72 -24.89 26.99
CA SER A 230 -6.18 -23.53 27.35
C SER A 230 -5.29 -22.40 26.83
N SER A 231 -4.29 -22.69 25.97
CA SER A 231 -3.28 -21.73 25.52
C SER A 231 -3.91 -20.57 24.74
N VAL A 232 -4.79 -20.88 23.77
CA VAL A 232 -5.51 -19.86 23.00
C VAL A 232 -6.40 -19.02 23.92
N GLN A 233 -7.11 -19.67 24.85
CA GLN A 233 -8.03 -19.00 25.77
C GLN A 233 -7.29 -18.08 26.76
N GLN A 234 -6.14 -18.50 27.30
CA GLN A 234 -5.30 -17.67 28.16
C GLN A 234 -4.76 -16.44 27.42
N VAL A 235 -4.38 -16.59 26.15
CA VAL A 235 -3.95 -15.45 25.32
C VAL A 235 -5.11 -14.48 25.09
N LEU A 236 -6.32 -14.98 24.81
CA LEU A 236 -7.52 -14.15 24.62
C LEU A 236 -7.92 -13.38 25.90
N GLU A 237 -7.86 -14.03 27.06
CA GLU A 237 -8.09 -13.40 28.36
C GLU A 237 -7.03 -12.31 28.65
N GLY A 238 -5.76 -12.60 28.34
CA GLY A 238 -4.67 -11.63 28.44
C GLY A 238 -4.87 -10.41 27.55
N LEU A 239 -5.27 -10.60 26.28
CA LEU A 239 -5.57 -9.51 25.36
C LEU A 239 -6.73 -8.63 25.86
N THR A 240 -7.77 -9.24 26.44
CA THR A 240 -8.90 -8.50 27.01
C THR A 240 -8.44 -7.62 28.18
N ALA A 241 -7.59 -8.15 29.07
CA ALA A 241 -7.04 -7.39 30.18
C ALA A 241 -6.12 -6.25 29.71
N LEU A 242 -5.29 -6.48 28.69
CA LEU A 242 -4.44 -5.44 28.11
C LEU A 242 -5.28 -4.32 27.47
N ALA A 243 -6.37 -4.66 26.78
CA ALA A 243 -7.25 -3.68 26.15
C ALA A 243 -7.91 -2.73 27.17
N GLU A 244 -8.35 -3.23 28.33
CA GLU A 244 -8.87 -2.36 29.41
C GLU A 244 -7.77 -1.46 30.00
N ARG A 245 -6.55 -1.98 30.22
CA ARG A 245 -5.42 -1.15 30.69
C ARG A 245 -5.06 -0.02 29.71
N ILE A 246 -5.06 -0.30 28.41
CA ILE A 246 -4.84 0.73 27.36
C ILE A 246 -5.92 1.80 27.44
N LYS A 247 -7.18 1.39 27.61
CA LYS A 247 -8.32 2.31 27.73
C LYS A 247 -8.25 3.18 28.98
N ASP A 248 -7.63 2.67 30.05
CA ASP A 248 -7.33 3.41 31.27
C ASP A 248 -6.08 4.32 31.15
N GLY A 249 -5.38 4.27 30.01
CA GLY A 249 -4.28 5.17 29.66
C GLY A 249 -2.89 4.69 30.09
N GLU A 250 -2.73 3.41 30.40
CA GLU A 250 -1.43 2.82 30.73
C GLU A 250 -0.53 2.64 29.48
N ASP A 251 0.80 2.77 29.65
CA ASP A 251 1.81 2.55 28.59
C ASP A 251 2.19 1.06 28.54
N VAL A 252 1.25 0.28 27.99
CA VAL A 252 1.28 -1.18 28.07
C VAL A 252 2.41 -1.78 27.21
N GLU A 253 2.82 -1.11 26.13
CA GLU A 253 3.92 -1.54 25.26
C GLU A 253 5.27 -1.59 25.99
N ARG A 254 5.49 -0.72 26.98
CA ARG A 254 6.74 -0.71 27.77
C ARG A 254 6.74 -1.72 28.91
N GLU A 255 5.57 -2.09 29.41
CA GLU A 255 5.41 -2.94 30.59
C GLU A 255 5.06 -4.40 30.26
N TYR A 256 4.74 -4.70 29.01
CA TYR A 256 4.34 -6.04 28.60
C TYR A 256 5.48 -7.06 28.82
N VAL A 257 5.19 -8.08 29.62
CA VAL A 257 6.08 -9.23 29.83
C VAL A 257 5.38 -10.48 29.29
N PRO A 258 5.99 -11.21 28.34
CA PRO A 258 5.39 -12.42 27.79
C PRO A 258 5.31 -13.52 28.86
N PRO A 259 4.23 -14.33 28.87
CA PRO A 259 4.14 -15.50 29.75
C PRO A 259 5.32 -16.46 29.55
N ALA A 260 5.82 -17.03 30.63
CA ALA A 260 6.92 -18.00 30.55
C ALA A 260 6.48 -19.28 29.82
N LEU A 261 7.20 -19.65 28.75
CA LEU A 261 7.02 -20.94 28.07
C LEU A 261 7.69 -22.06 28.87
N ALA A 262 6.93 -23.06 29.29
CA ALA A 262 7.46 -24.26 29.93
C ALA A 262 8.02 -25.22 28.88
N LEU A 263 9.21 -24.92 28.36
CA LEU A 263 9.92 -25.83 27.45
C LEU A 263 10.65 -26.93 28.24
N PRO A 264 10.69 -28.18 27.74
CA PRO A 264 11.51 -29.22 28.33
C PRO A 264 12.98 -28.77 28.41
N ALA A 265 13.67 -29.11 29.51
CA ALA A 265 15.09 -28.80 29.65
C ALA A 265 15.88 -29.52 28.54
N LEU A 266 16.64 -28.76 27.75
CA LEU A 266 17.52 -29.30 26.71
C LEU A 266 18.65 -30.10 27.37
N SER A 267 18.68 -31.41 27.11
CA SER A 267 19.81 -32.25 27.48
C SER A 267 20.97 -31.96 26.52
N CYS A 268 21.98 -31.22 26.98
CA CYS A 268 23.20 -31.01 26.22
C CYS A 268 24.10 -32.24 26.41
N ALA A 269 23.98 -33.23 25.52
CA ALA A 269 24.96 -34.31 25.46
C ALA A 269 26.29 -33.75 24.94
N GLU A 270 27.42 -34.15 25.54
CA GLU A 270 28.74 -33.76 25.03
C GLU A 270 28.89 -34.24 23.58
N PRO A 271 29.35 -33.38 22.65
CA PRO A 271 29.55 -33.76 21.27
C PRO A 271 30.57 -34.91 21.19
N PRO A 272 30.37 -35.89 20.29
CA PRO A 272 31.28 -37.03 20.17
C PRO A 272 32.69 -36.55 19.83
N VAL A 273 33.68 -37.06 20.56
CA VAL A 273 35.09 -36.76 20.31
C VAL A 273 35.55 -37.52 19.08
N VAL A 274 36.12 -36.81 18.10
CA VAL A 274 36.73 -37.43 16.92
C VAL A 274 37.96 -38.21 17.38
N THR A 275 37.94 -39.54 17.25
CA THR A 275 39.07 -40.40 17.59
C THR A 275 39.89 -40.75 16.34
N ASP A 276 41.21 -40.83 16.50
CA ASP A 276 42.11 -41.29 15.42
C ASP A 276 41.84 -42.75 15.04
N TYR A 277 42.07 -43.08 13.76
CA TYR A 277 41.90 -44.43 13.24
C TYR A 277 42.90 -45.39 13.90
N PRO A 278 42.47 -46.51 14.51
CA PRO A 278 43.38 -47.44 15.16
C PRO A 278 44.30 -48.08 14.11
N ALA A 279 45.61 -47.88 14.25
CA ALA A 279 46.60 -48.49 13.37
C ALA A 279 46.56 -50.02 13.49
N VAL A 280 46.16 -50.69 12.41
CA VAL A 280 46.17 -52.16 12.34
C VAL A 280 47.62 -52.64 12.41
N SER A 281 47.98 -53.34 13.49
CA SER A 281 49.31 -53.94 13.64
C SER A 281 49.54 -55.00 12.54
N ARG A 282 50.45 -54.70 11.62
CA ARG A 282 50.82 -55.60 10.51
C ARG A 282 51.58 -56.82 11.05
N LEU A 283 50.89 -57.96 11.16
CA LEU A 283 51.53 -59.26 11.42
C LEU A 283 52.51 -59.59 10.29
N GLN A 284 53.72 -60.02 10.67
CA GLN A 284 54.84 -60.35 9.80
C GLN A 284 54.50 -61.52 8.87
N ALA A 285 54.63 -61.30 7.57
CA ALA A 285 54.67 -62.36 6.56
C ALA A 285 56.13 -62.66 6.20
N SER A 286 56.49 -63.93 6.31
CA SER A 286 57.73 -64.56 5.82
C SER A 286 57.32 -65.97 5.39
N SER A 287 57.61 -66.55 4.23
CA SER A 287 58.44 -66.17 3.09
C SER A 287 58.04 -67.13 1.94
N GLN A 288 58.05 -66.68 0.69
CA GLN A 288 58.57 -67.46 -0.44
C GLN A 288 58.99 -66.51 -1.56
N SER A 289 60.24 -66.66 -1.96
CA SER A 289 61.04 -65.94 -2.94
C SER A 289 60.71 -66.41 -4.39
N SER A 290 61.14 -65.86 -5.53
CA SER A 290 62.18 -64.89 -5.94
C SER A 290 61.81 -64.35 -7.35
N GLN A 291 61.89 -63.04 -7.62
CA GLN A 291 62.83 -62.33 -8.52
C GLN A 291 62.96 -62.76 -10.00
N VAL A 292 62.67 -61.81 -10.93
CA VAL A 292 63.57 -61.15 -11.95
C VAL A 292 62.89 -59.80 -12.33
N ASP A 293 63.41 -58.62 -11.95
CA ASP A 293 64.30 -57.66 -12.69
C ASP A 293 63.74 -57.14 -14.05
N SER A 294 63.76 -55.86 -14.47
CA SER A 294 64.29 -54.57 -13.97
C SER A 294 63.94 -53.41 -14.95
N GLN A 295 63.90 -52.17 -14.43
CA GLN A 295 64.27 -50.85 -15.06
C GLN A 295 63.34 -50.20 -16.11
N THR A 296 63.10 -48.88 -16.21
CA THR A 296 63.45 -47.57 -15.57
C THR A 296 62.23 -46.61 -15.81
N ASP A 297 61.95 -45.47 -15.18
CA ASP A 297 62.71 -44.22 -14.97
C ASP A 297 61.97 -43.22 -14.01
N LYS A 298 62.73 -42.25 -13.49
CA LYS A 298 62.42 -41.15 -12.55
C LYS A 298 61.54 -40.02 -13.18
N VAL A 299 60.89 -39.09 -12.47
CA VAL A 299 61.36 -37.87 -11.72
C VAL A 299 60.08 -37.22 -11.10
N GLY A 300 59.94 -36.85 -9.81
CA GLY A 300 60.43 -35.64 -9.09
C GLY A 300 59.49 -34.41 -9.27
N PHE A 301 59.17 -33.49 -8.34
CA PHE A 301 59.71 -33.14 -7.00
C PHE A 301 58.92 -31.94 -6.34
N GLN A 302 58.89 -31.87 -4.98
CA GLN A 302 58.79 -30.73 -3.96
C GLN A 302 57.64 -29.68 -3.97
N THR A 303 56.93 -29.33 -2.87
CA THR A 303 57.19 -28.60 -1.55
C THR A 303 57.52 -27.09 -1.70
N ASP A 304 57.12 -26.11 -0.87
CA ASP A 304 57.27 -25.87 0.59
C ASP A 304 56.40 -24.66 1.07
N LYS A 305 55.72 -24.68 2.25
CA LYS A 305 55.99 -24.06 3.59
C LYS A 305 56.08 -22.51 3.74
N ALA A 306 55.37 -21.98 4.77
CA ALA A 306 55.84 -21.09 5.89
C ALA A 306 54.70 -20.18 6.42
N ASN A 307 54.73 -19.48 7.57
CA ASN A 307 55.10 -19.65 8.99
C ASN A 307 54.71 -18.30 9.66
N ALA A 308 54.34 -18.22 10.95
CA ALA A 308 53.93 -16.95 11.59
C ALA A 308 54.50 -16.70 13.00
N GLN A 309 54.61 -15.39 13.33
CA GLN A 309 54.70 -14.68 14.64
C GLN A 309 56.10 -14.21 15.16
N PRO A 310 56.24 -13.22 16.10
CA PRO A 310 55.51 -11.94 16.37
C PRO A 310 56.41 -10.73 16.89
N MET A 311 55.81 -9.55 17.15
CA MET A 311 55.99 -8.58 18.30
C MET A 311 56.14 -7.04 18.06
N THR A 312 55.18 -6.30 18.66
CA THR A 312 55.17 -5.02 19.45
C THR A 312 55.39 -3.57 18.91
N ALA A 313 54.31 -2.78 19.16
CA ALA A 313 54.18 -1.46 19.86
C ALA A 313 54.49 -0.11 19.18
N GLN A 314 53.43 0.73 19.00
CA GLN A 314 53.24 2.07 19.63
C GLN A 314 51.93 2.77 19.14
N GLN A 315 51.29 3.55 20.02
CA GLN A 315 50.07 4.38 19.83
C GLN A 315 50.46 5.87 19.74
N PRO A 316 49.67 6.80 19.12
CA PRO A 316 48.59 7.48 19.88
C PRO A 316 47.34 8.02 19.09
N LYS A 317 46.21 8.08 19.83
CA LYS A 317 45.06 9.04 19.81
C LYS A 317 44.19 9.30 18.55
N GLY A 318 42.91 8.89 18.64
CA GLY A 318 41.77 9.81 18.82
C GLY A 318 40.78 10.06 17.66
N THR A 319 39.69 9.27 17.59
CA THR A 319 38.24 9.62 17.44
C THR A 319 37.48 8.30 17.18
N SER A 320 36.47 7.95 17.99
CA SER A 320 35.75 6.68 17.83
C SER A 320 34.76 6.74 16.66
N GLU A 321 35.26 6.55 15.45
CA GLU A 321 34.46 6.13 14.31
C GLU A 321 34.13 4.65 14.50
N ARG A 322 32.84 4.32 14.60
CA ARG A 322 32.40 2.92 14.56
C ARG A 322 32.78 2.37 13.19
N GLU A 323 33.44 1.21 13.15
CA GLU A 323 33.72 0.54 11.89
C GLU A 323 32.41 0.38 11.09
N PRO A 324 32.43 0.66 9.78
CA PRO A 324 31.25 0.51 8.95
C PRO A 324 30.81 -0.96 9.00
N GLN A 325 29.65 -1.21 9.60
CA GLN A 325 29.08 -2.53 9.70
C GLN A 325 28.70 -2.98 8.28
N MET A 326 29.33 -4.04 7.80
CA MET A 326 29.04 -4.63 6.51
C MET A 326 28.13 -5.84 6.67
N VAL A 327 27.15 -5.95 5.80
CA VAL A 327 26.26 -7.12 5.73
C VAL A 327 26.25 -7.69 4.32
N ARG A 328 26.18 -9.01 4.21
CA ARG A 328 26.06 -9.73 2.94
C ARG A 328 24.60 -10.03 2.65
N ALA A 329 24.14 -9.70 1.45
CA ALA A 329 22.81 -10.05 0.97
C ALA A 329 22.66 -11.56 0.79
N LEU A 330 21.66 -12.15 1.43
CA LEU A 330 21.26 -13.55 1.29
C LEU A 330 20.29 -13.76 0.10
N TYR A 331 19.60 -12.69 -0.31
CA TYR A 331 18.63 -12.71 -1.41
C TYR A 331 18.77 -11.43 -2.26
N SER A 332 18.23 -11.45 -3.48
CA SER A 332 18.18 -10.25 -4.34
C SER A 332 16.92 -9.42 -4.05
N LEU A 333 17.02 -8.09 -4.08
CA LEU A 333 15.89 -7.16 -3.98
C LEU A 333 15.85 -6.27 -5.23
N ASP A 334 14.88 -6.54 -6.10
CA ASP A 334 14.56 -5.71 -7.27
C ASP A 334 13.42 -4.76 -6.92
N THR A 335 13.72 -3.46 -6.81
CA THR A 335 12.73 -2.42 -6.47
C THR A 335 12.82 -1.23 -7.42
N ALA A 336 11.65 -0.68 -7.76
CA ALA A 336 11.49 0.57 -8.50
C ALA A 336 10.98 1.71 -7.60
N VAL A 337 10.88 1.47 -6.29
CA VAL A 337 10.39 2.43 -5.30
C VAL A 337 11.49 3.44 -5.00
N GLU A 338 11.16 4.73 -5.08
CA GLU A 338 12.10 5.81 -4.80
C GLU A 338 12.49 5.80 -3.30
N GLY A 339 13.80 5.68 -3.03
CA GLY A 339 14.33 5.61 -1.66
C GLY A 339 14.66 4.20 -1.16
N GLU A 340 14.33 3.14 -1.89
CA GLU A 340 14.77 1.77 -1.59
C GLU A 340 16.08 1.41 -2.31
N LEU A 341 16.89 0.57 -1.68
CA LEU A 341 18.16 0.11 -2.22
C LEU A 341 17.98 -1.23 -2.94
N ALA A 342 18.19 -1.26 -4.26
CA ALA A 342 18.23 -2.51 -5.01
C ALA A 342 19.62 -3.17 -4.91
N PHE A 343 19.65 -4.49 -4.68
CA PHE A 343 20.88 -5.29 -4.53
C PHE A 343 20.66 -6.75 -4.96
N LYS A 344 21.75 -7.48 -5.20
CA LYS A 344 21.72 -8.90 -5.57
C LYS A 344 22.25 -9.78 -4.44
N GLU A 345 21.83 -11.05 -4.45
CA GLU A 345 22.39 -12.08 -3.57
C GLU A 345 23.92 -12.09 -3.66
N GLY A 346 24.58 -12.09 -2.51
CA GLY A 346 26.03 -12.06 -2.36
C GLY A 346 26.64 -10.64 -2.28
N ASP A 347 25.90 -9.58 -2.60
CA ASP A 347 26.38 -8.20 -2.49
C ASP A 347 26.69 -7.83 -1.03
N CYS A 348 27.73 -7.03 -0.82
CA CYS A 348 28.11 -6.54 0.51
C CYS A 348 27.68 -5.08 0.68
N ILE A 349 26.72 -4.85 1.55
CA ILE A 349 26.07 -3.56 1.80
C ILE A 349 26.67 -2.95 3.06
N GLU A 350 27.03 -1.67 2.99
CA GLU A 350 27.44 -0.89 4.15
C GLU A 350 26.21 -0.38 4.90
N VAL A 351 26.06 -0.72 6.18
CA VAL A 351 24.94 -0.25 7.02
C VAL A 351 25.24 1.15 7.52
N LEU A 352 24.36 2.10 7.21
CA LEU A 352 24.45 3.50 7.66
C LEU A 352 23.58 3.75 8.88
N ARG A 353 22.39 3.15 8.93
CA ARG A 353 21.44 3.31 10.04
C ARG A 353 20.57 2.07 10.23
N GLU A 354 20.55 1.55 11.45
CA GLU A 354 19.59 0.53 11.85
C GLU A 354 18.29 1.19 12.31
N ASP A 355 17.16 0.65 11.88
CA ASP A 355 15.83 1.13 12.23
C ASP A 355 15.06 -0.01 12.92
N PRO A 356 14.38 0.25 14.07
CA PRO A 356 13.61 -0.77 14.79
C PRO A 356 12.49 -1.42 13.96
N SER A 357 12.04 -0.79 12.87
CA SER A 357 11.06 -1.38 11.94
C SER A 357 11.59 -2.55 11.10
N GLY A 358 12.89 -2.86 11.17
CA GLY A 358 13.55 -3.88 10.36
C GLY A 358 14.01 -3.40 8.97
N TRP A 359 13.80 -2.12 8.66
CA TRP A 359 14.21 -1.49 7.40
C TRP A 359 15.39 -0.55 7.60
N TRP A 360 16.59 -1.08 7.39
CA TRP A 360 17.86 -0.39 7.57
C TRP A 360 18.19 0.51 6.38
N GLU A 361 18.99 1.53 6.60
CA GLU A 361 19.54 2.37 5.54
C GLU A 361 20.96 1.91 5.23
N GLY A 362 21.25 1.66 3.96
CA GLY A 362 22.54 1.16 3.54
C GLY A 362 23.04 1.75 2.24
N ARG A 363 24.31 1.50 1.98
CA ARG A 363 25.01 1.97 0.79
C ARG A 363 25.64 0.81 0.04
N LEU A 364 25.36 0.74 -1.26
CA LEU A 364 25.91 -0.24 -2.18
C LEU A 364 26.20 0.44 -3.52
N ASN A 365 27.43 0.28 -4.04
CA ASN A 365 27.85 0.82 -5.34
C ASN A 365 27.56 2.33 -5.51
N GLY A 366 27.70 3.11 -4.43
CA GLY A 366 27.47 4.56 -4.42
C GLY A 366 25.99 4.99 -4.34
N LYS A 367 25.05 4.05 -4.33
CA LYS A 367 23.61 4.31 -4.09
C LYS A 367 23.29 4.11 -2.62
N THR A 368 22.45 4.99 -2.07
CA THR A 368 21.94 4.89 -0.69
C THR A 368 20.43 4.69 -0.74
N GLY A 369 19.92 3.82 0.10
CA GLY A 369 18.49 3.55 0.19
C GLY A 369 18.17 2.59 1.33
N ARG A 370 16.87 2.37 1.54
CA ARG A 370 16.39 1.45 2.57
C ARG A 370 16.37 0.01 2.06
N PHE A 371 16.72 -0.94 2.91
CA PHE A 371 16.64 -2.37 2.65
C PHE A 371 16.24 -3.13 3.91
N PRO A 372 15.58 -4.29 3.77
CA PRO A 372 15.12 -5.06 4.92
C PRO A 372 16.29 -5.88 5.51
N CYS A 373 16.51 -5.78 6.82
CA CYS A 373 17.68 -6.36 7.47
C CYS A 373 17.70 -7.90 7.43
N ASN A 374 16.52 -8.54 7.40
CA ASN A 374 16.35 -9.98 7.29
C ASN A 374 16.78 -10.56 5.93
N TYR A 375 17.07 -9.71 4.94
CA TYR A 375 17.65 -10.14 3.65
C TYR A 375 19.18 -10.22 3.70
N THR A 376 19.78 -9.95 4.87
CA THR A 376 21.22 -9.84 5.01
C THR A 376 21.73 -10.55 6.24
N GLN A 377 23.01 -10.93 6.22
CA GLN A 377 23.73 -11.48 7.36
C GLN A 377 24.97 -10.63 7.63
N ALA A 378 25.39 -10.51 8.89
CA ALA A 378 26.66 -9.88 9.23
C ALA A 378 27.82 -10.58 8.50
N CYS A 379 28.71 -9.78 7.91
CA CYS A 379 29.89 -10.28 7.20
C CYS A 379 30.96 -10.87 8.13
#